data_AF-A0A834TT73-F1
#
_entry.id   AF-A0A834TT73-F1
#
_cell.length_a   1.000
_cell.length_b   1.000
_cell.length_c   1.000
_cell.angle_alpha   90.00
_cell.angle_beta   90.00
_cell.angle_gamma   90.00
#
_symmetry.space_group_name_H-M   'P 1'
#
loop_
_entity.id
_entity.type
_entity.pdbx_description
1 polymer ?
#
loop_
_entity_poly.entity_id
_entity_poly.type
_entity_poly.pdbx_seq_one_letter_code
_entity_poly.pdbx_strand_id
1 'polypeptide(L)'
;MQVLNAAMLYWPLPNTLYVEGYALDRFAEGLWALQPVHQNRVGLVLDAGIEEELRVRQLQVADAARASLGLPVVEYVVTDSPLKVEKWVDPESGQSTGRIKHPDSLLRAVETLVNRSQVNAIAVVGRFPDDDIEEVDDYRQGMGIDILAGVEAVISHLVVKTFKIPCAHAPALSPFPLSLSLCPKSAAEELGYTFLPCVLAGLSNAPQYLVKNSESMEKCCILASDVDSVILPKDACGGDGALAFARSGKTKPLIITVEENETVLNDTPDKLGFETLQVSNYWEAIGVIAAHKAGIDPLSLRRDKIHNIRCTSSVPINGYSISRERTVS
;
A
#
# COMPACT_ATOMS: atom_id res chain seq x y z
N MET A 1 -6.85 4.52 -1.05
CA MET A 1 -5.89 4.32 0.06
C MET A 1 -4.52 4.24 -0.57
N GLN A 2 -3.49 4.73 0.12
CA GLN A 2 -2.18 4.86 -0.50
C GLN A 2 -1.06 4.48 0.45
N VAL A 3 -0.13 3.68 -0.07
CA VAL A 3 1.23 3.50 0.43
C VAL A 3 2.10 4.26 -0.58
N LEU A 4 2.53 5.49 -0.25
CA LEU A 4 3.41 6.27 -1.12
C LEU A 4 4.78 6.40 -0.50
N ASN A 5 5.78 6.00 -1.28
CA ASN A 5 7.16 6.40 -1.10
C ASN A 5 7.43 7.51 -2.10
N ALA A 6 7.63 8.73 -1.61
CA ALA A 6 8.10 9.86 -2.41
C ALA A 6 9.14 10.68 -1.64
N ALA A 7 9.68 10.13 -0.55
CA ALA A 7 10.65 10.76 0.34
C ALA A 7 10.31 12.24 0.63
N MET A 8 11.05 13.17 0.03
CA MET A 8 10.87 14.61 0.23
C MET A 8 9.67 15.22 -0.54
N LEU A 9 9.18 14.55 -1.58
CA LEU A 9 8.18 15.07 -2.52
C LEU A 9 6.77 14.53 -2.30
N TYR A 10 6.48 13.99 -1.10
CA TYR A 10 5.12 13.57 -0.78
C TYR A 10 4.16 14.77 -0.75
N TRP A 11 3.08 14.65 -1.51
CA TRP A 11 2.04 15.68 -1.60
C TRP A 11 0.72 15.18 -0.98
N PRO A 12 0.28 15.75 0.16
CA PRO A 12 -0.95 15.30 0.81
C PRO A 12 -2.18 15.71 0.00
N LEU A 13 -3.11 14.77 -0.18
CA LEU A 13 -4.41 15.01 -0.82
C LEU A 13 -5.53 14.85 0.21
N PRO A 14 -6.52 15.77 0.26
CA PRO A 14 -7.61 15.70 1.24
C PRO A 14 -8.49 14.44 1.17
N ASN A 15 -8.52 13.77 0.02
CA ASN A 15 -9.32 12.58 -0.25
C ASN A 15 -8.50 11.29 -0.31
N THR A 16 -7.28 11.29 0.24
CA THR A 16 -6.40 10.13 0.31
C THR A 16 -6.16 9.73 1.76
N LEU A 17 -6.30 8.44 2.05
CA LEU A 17 -5.95 7.86 3.34
C LEU A 17 -4.63 7.10 3.24
N TYR A 18 -3.71 7.42 4.16
CA TYR A 18 -2.42 6.76 4.32
C TYR A 18 -2.58 5.57 5.27
N VAL A 19 -2.45 4.35 4.74
CA VAL A 19 -2.79 3.11 5.47
C VAL A 19 -1.67 2.11 5.25
N GLU A 20 -1.21 1.49 6.34
CA GLU A 20 -0.19 0.44 6.30
C GLU A 20 -0.75 -0.86 5.67
N GLY A 21 0.12 -1.65 5.02
CA GLY A 21 -0.27 -2.81 4.23
C GLY A 21 -1.07 -3.87 5.00
N TYR A 22 -0.63 -4.28 6.19
CA TYR A 22 -1.38 -5.22 7.01
C TYR A 22 -2.74 -4.68 7.45
N ALA A 23 -2.80 -3.40 7.84
CA ALA A 23 -4.09 -2.76 8.14
C ALA A 23 -5.03 -2.76 6.93
N LEU A 24 -4.49 -2.54 5.72
CA LEU A 24 -5.24 -2.60 4.47
C LEU A 24 -5.78 -4.01 4.20
N ASP A 25 -5.00 -5.05 4.48
CA ASP A 25 -5.45 -6.45 4.37
C ASP A 25 -6.59 -6.74 5.35
N ARG A 26 -6.44 -6.37 6.63
CA ARG A 26 -7.49 -6.56 7.65
C ARG A 26 -8.75 -5.75 7.34
N PHE A 27 -8.59 -4.57 6.73
CA PHE A 27 -9.70 -3.77 6.22
C PHE A 27 -10.40 -4.49 5.07
N ALA A 28 -9.67 -5.00 4.06
CA ALA A 28 -10.24 -5.69 2.92
C ALA A 28 -11.00 -6.98 3.32
N GLU A 29 -10.53 -7.70 4.33
CA GLU A 29 -11.22 -8.84 4.94
C GLU A 29 -12.49 -8.44 5.72
N GLY A 30 -12.74 -7.14 5.90
CA GLY A 30 -13.85 -6.61 6.68
C GLY A 30 -13.73 -6.90 8.17
N LEU A 31 -12.50 -7.10 8.68
CA LEU A 31 -12.20 -7.24 10.11
C LEU A 31 -11.98 -5.87 10.76
N TRP A 32 -11.39 -4.93 10.03
CA TRP A 32 -11.12 -3.57 10.49
C TRP A 32 -11.92 -2.55 9.68
N ALA A 33 -12.28 -1.43 10.31
CA ALA A 33 -12.78 -0.23 9.66
C ALA A 33 -11.75 0.89 9.80
N LEU A 34 -11.75 1.82 8.85
CA LEU A 34 -10.87 2.99 8.89
C LEU A 34 -11.66 4.20 9.38
N GLN A 35 -11.17 4.84 10.44
CA GLN A 35 -11.74 6.06 10.97
C GLN A 35 -10.84 7.25 10.60
N PRO A 36 -11.23 8.08 9.62
CA PRO A 36 -10.51 9.31 9.32
C PRO A 36 -10.40 10.21 10.55
N VAL A 37 -9.27 10.89 10.68
CA VAL A 37 -8.99 11.82 11.78
C VAL A 37 -8.59 13.17 11.23
N HIS A 38 -8.81 14.22 12.02
CA HIS A 38 -8.32 15.55 11.67
C HIS A 38 -6.79 15.65 11.83
N GLN A 39 -6.26 15.04 12.91
CA GLN A 39 -4.85 15.06 13.25
C GLN A 39 -4.54 13.96 14.27
N ASN A 40 -3.44 13.24 14.06
CA ASN A 40 -2.88 12.27 15.00
C ASN A 40 -1.91 12.92 15.99
N ARG A 41 -1.47 12.15 16.98
CA ARG A 41 -0.32 12.45 17.84
C ARG A 41 0.75 11.44 17.48
N VAL A 42 1.77 11.88 16.76
CA VAL A 42 2.80 11.00 16.20
C VAL A 42 3.97 10.86 17.19
N GLY A 43 4.30 9.63 17.53
CA GLY A 43 5.50 9.28 18.28
C GLY A 43 6.60 8.78 17.35
N LEU A 44 7.85 9.10 17.64
CA LEU A 44 9.02 8.73 16.83
C LEU A 44 9.88 7.70 17.55
N VAL A 45 10.03 6.50 16.99
CA VAL A 45 11.01 5.51 17.47
C VAL A 45 12.26 5.60 16.61
N LEU A 46 13.42 5.76 17.25
CA LEU A 46 14.73 5.73 16.59
C LEU A 46 15.46 4.47 17.02
N ASP A 47 15.96 3.70 16.05
CA ASP A 47 16.80 2.54 16.32
C ASP A 47 18.12 2.96 17.00
N ALA A 48 18.46 2.29 18.10
CA ALA A 48 19.73 2.48 18.82
C ALA A 48 20.96 2.24 17.96
N GLY A 49 20.83 1.46 16.89
CA GLY A 49 21.88 1.20 15.91
C GLY A 49 22.21 2.39 15.01
N ILE A 50 21.37 3.43 14.97
CA ILE A 50 21.61 4.63 14.16
C ILE A 50 22.76 5.43 14.78
N GLU A 51 23.77 5.70 13.96
CA GLU A 51 24.92 6.53 14.26
C GLU A 51 24.51 7.96 14.64
N GLU A 52 25.33 8.63 15.45
CA GLU A 52 24.98 9.93 16.04
C GLU A 52 24.61 10.98 14.98
N GLU A 53 25.41 11.09 13.91
CA GLU A 53 25.14 12.05 12.83
C GLU A 53 23.81 11.77 12.12
N LEU A 54 23.57 10.52 11.72
CA LEU A 54 22.31 10.13 11.07
C LEU A 54 21.12 10.38 12.00
N ARG A 55 21.26 10.08 13.30
CA ARG A 55 20.21 10.33 14.29
C ARG A 55 19.87 11.82 14.41
N VAL A 56 20.88 12.68 14.44
CA VAL A 56 20.68 14.15 14.48
C VAL A 56 19.90 14.62 13.25
N ARG A 57 20.20 14.08 12.05
CA ARG A 57 19.44 14.42 10.83
C ARG A 57 17.96 14.03 10.94
N GLN A 58 17.64 12.85 11.50
CA GLN A 58 16.24 12.44 11.73
C GLN A 58 15.52 13.38 12.70
N LEU A 59 16.19 13.79 13.78
CA LEU A 59 15.63 14.73 14.76
C LEU A 59 15.41 16.12 14.15
N GLN A 60 16.37 16.61 13.34
CA GLN A 60 16.23 17.88 12.62
C GLN A 60 15.04 17.85 11.65
N VAL A 61 14.78 16.72 11.00
CA VAL A 61 13.60 16.53 10.14
C VAL A 61 12.32 16.58 10.95
N ALA A 62 12.27 15.92 12.11
CA ALA A 62 11.11 15.99 12.99
C ALA A 62 10.84 17.43 13.47
N ASP A 63 11.87 18.16 13.89
CA ASP A 63 11.74 19.55 14.30
C ASP A 63 11.36 20.49 13.15
N ALA A 64 11.92 20.29 11.96
CA ALA A 64 11.57 21.05 10.77
C ALA A 64 10.11 20.78 10.35
N ALA A 65 9.66 19.53 10.39
CA ALA A 65 8.28 19.16 10.08
C ALA A 65 7.28 19.79 11.09
N ARG A 66 7.64 19.84 12.39
CA ARG A 66 6.86 20.55 13.41
C ARG A 66 6.81 22.05 13.12
N ALA A 67 7.95 22.67 12.83
CA ALA A 67 8.06 24.12 12.68
C ALA A 67 7.46 24.66 11.37
N SER A 68 7.67 23.95 10.25
CA SER A 68 7.30 24.44 8.91
C SER A 68 5.97 23.89 8.42
N LEU A 69 5.61 22.65 8.78
CA LEU A 69 4.38 22.00 8.32
C LEU A 69 3.33 21.90 9.44
N GLY A 70 3.68 22.23 10.68
CA GLY A 70 2.78 22.12 11.83
C GLY A 70 2.44 20.68 12.20
N LEU A 71 3.30 19.70 11.86
CA LEU A 71 3.00 18.29 12.10
C LEU A 71 3.04 17.93 13.60
N PRO A 72 2.15 17.04 14.06
CA PRO A 72 1.92 16.76 15.48
C PRO A 72 2.88 15.71 16.04
N VAL A 73 4.19 15.91 15.85
CA VAL A 73 5.22 15.03 16.42
C VAL A 73 5.44 15.42 17.88
N VAL A 74 5.19 14.48 18.79
CA VAL A 74 5.06 14.78 20.23
C VAL A 74 6.32 14.42 21.02
N GLU A 75 6.80 13.20 20.88
CA GLU A 75 7.94 12.67 21.64
C GLU A 75 8.67 11.63 20.79
N TYR A 76 9.98 11.48 21.03
CA TYR A 76 10.77 10.41 20.46
C TYR A 76 11.34 9.52 21.56
N VAL A 77 11.60 8.26 21.22
CA VAL A 77 12.31 7.30 22.07
C VAL A 77 13.36 6.59 21.23
N VAL A 78 14.47 6.20 21.87
CA VAL A 78 15.47 5.33 21.25
C VAL A 78 15.23 3.92 21.74
N THR A 79 15.31 2.93 20.84
CA THR A 79 15.20 1.53 21.23
C THR A 79 16.29 1.14 22.25
N ASP A 80 16.07 0.14 23.10
CA ASP A 80 17.04 -0.25 24.13
C ASP A 80 18.15 -1.17 23.59
N SER A 81 18.00 -1.64 22.37
CA SER A 81 18.99 -2.41 21.61
C SER A 81 18.82 -2.16 20.11
N PRO A 82 19.93 -2.19 19.33
CA PRO A 82 19.87 -2.05 17.88
C PRO A 82 18.93 -3.06 17.26
N LEU A 83 18.12 -2.70 16.26
CA LEU A 83 17.18 -3.63 15.63
C LEU A 83 17.89 -4.72 14.82
N LYS A 84 19.07 -4.38 14.26
CA LYS A 84 19.88 -5.22 13.37
C LYS A 84 19.04 -5.76 12.22
N VAL A 85 18.73 -4.86 11.29
CA VAL A 85 18.04 -5.16 10.05
C VAL A 85 18.89 -6.07 9.17
N GLU A 86 18.30 -7.15 8.68
CA GLU A 86 18.85 -8.04 7.66
C GLU A 86 17.86 -8.09 6.49
N LYS A 87 18.33 -7.89 5.27
CA LYS A 87 17.50 -7.86 4.05
C LYS A 87 18.08 -8.80 2.98
N TRP A 88 17.22 -9.38 2.16
CA TRP A 88 17.62 -10.22 1.03
C TRP A 88 16.51 -10.29 -0.02
N VAL A 89 16.87 -10.76 -1.23
CA VAL A 89 15.91 -11.07 -2.29
C VAL A 89 15.61 -12.57 -2.23
N ASP A 90 14.34 -12.92 -2.25
CA ASP A 90 13.91 -14.31 -2.33
C ASP A 90 14.23 -14.88 -3.73
N PRO A 91 15.03 -15.95 -3.84
CA PRO A 91 15.52 -16.44 -5.13
C PRO A 91 14.44 -17.14 -5.96
N GLU A 92 13.33 -17.56 -5.36
CA GLU A 92 12.24 -18.23 -6.07
C GLU A 92 11.23 -17.23 -6.63
N SER A 93 10.89 -16.20 -5.87
CA SER A 93 9.87 -15.21 -6.20
C SER A 93 10.41 -13.86 -6.67
N GLY A 94 11.69 -13.58 -6.48
CA GLY A 94 12.32 -12.29 -6.81
C GLY A 94 11.89 -11.13 -5.92
N GLN A 95 11.13 -11.38 -4.85
CA GLN A 95 10.66 -10.35 -3.93
C GLN A 95 11.74 -9.93 -2.93
N SER A 96 11.77 -8.65 -2.57
CA SER A 96 12.57 -8.21 -1.42
C SER A 96 11.90 -8.61 -0.12
N THR A 97 12.70 -9.06 0.84
CA THR A 97 12.22 -9.49 2.16
C THR A 97 13.31 -9.28 3.21
N GLY A 98 12.98 -9.54 4.46
CA GLY A 98 14.01 -9.72 5.48
C GLY A 98 13.47 -9.80 6.90
N ARG A 99 14.30 -9.39 7.87
CA ARG A 99 13.95 -9.45 9.30
C ARG A 99 14.69 -8.40 10.14
N ILE A 100 14.17 -8.20 11.34
CA ILE A 100 14.89 -7.54 12.45
C ILE A 100 15.24 -8.57 13.50
N LYS A 101 16.44 -8.48 14.07
CA LYS A 101 16.94 -9.45 15.06
C LYS A 101 16.38 -9.23 16.46
N HIS A 102 15.96 -8.00 16.76
CA HIS A 102 15.50 -7.58 18.09
C HIS A 102 14.09 -6.95 18.05
N PRO A 103 13.05 -7.70 17.61
CA PRO A 103 11.68 -7.17 17.53
C PRO A 103 11.12 -6.70 18.87
N ASP A 104 11.47 -7.37 19.97
CA ASP A 104 10.99 -6.97 21.30
C ASP A 104 11.49 -5.58 21.73
N SER A 105 12.67 -5.18 21.27
CA SER A 105 13.25 -3.84 21.49
C SER A 105 12.38 -2.75 20.85
N LEU A 106 11.91 -3.00 19.62
CA LEU A 106 10.96 -2.14 18.93
C LEU A 106 9.63 -2.07 19.68
N LEU A 107 9.07 -3.22 20.07
CA LEU A 107 7.78 -3.26 20.76
C LEU A 107 7.81 -2.52 22.11
N ARG A 108 8.87 -2.68 22.92
CA ARG A 108 9.04 -1.93 24.18
C ARG A 108 9.13 -0.42 23.96
N ALA A 109 9.83 0.01 22.92
CA ALA A 109 9.94 1.43 22.56
C ALA A 109 8.57 2.01 22.18
N VAL A 110 7.81 1.31 21.33
CA VAL A 110 6.45 1.72 20.96
C VAL A 110 5.52 1.75 22.17
N GLU A 111 5.53 0.69 22.98
CA GLU A 111 4.71 0.60 24.20
C GLU A 111 4.98 1.79 25.14
N THR A 112 6.26 2.18 25.27
CA THR A 112 6.66 3.35 26.06
C THR A 112 6.00 4.64 25.53
N LEU A 113 6.05 4.89 24.22
CA LEU A 113 5.43 6.09 23.63
C LEU A 113 3.89 6.07 23.79
N VAL A 114 3.26 4.93 23.52
CA VAL A 114 1.80 4.78 23.62
C VAL A 114 1.34 5.03 25.06
N ASN A 115 1.99 4.42 26.05
CA ASN A 115 1.56 4.52 27.45
C ASN A 115 1.93 5.85 28.09
N ARG A 116 3.15 6.36 27.85
CA ARG A 116 3.65 7.59 28.50
C ARG A 116 3.16 8.85 27.83
N SER A 117 3.19 8.88 26.50
CA SER A 117 2.93 10.09 25.72
C SER A 117 1.53 10.11 25.13
N GLN A 118 0.79 9.00 25.22
CA GLN A 118 -0.54 8.84 24.62
C GLN A 118 -0.55 9.14 23.12
N VAL A 119 0.50 8.72 22.41
CA VAL A 119 0.55 8.81 20.94
C VAL A 119 -0.42 7.79 20.34
N ASN A 120 -0.97 8.12 19.17
CA ASN A 120 -1.92 7.27 18.44
C ASN A 120 -1.46 6.98 17.00
N ALA A 121 -0.23 7.34 16.65
CA ALA A 121 0.44 6.96 15.42
C ALA A 121 1.95 6.88 15.67
N ILE A 122 2.66 5.97 14.99
CA ILE A 122 4.08 5.69 15.22
C ILE A 122 4.88 5.80 13.93
N ALA A 123 5.91 6.64 13.93
CA ALA A 123 6.97 6.60 12.93
C ALA A 123 8.15 5.81 13.48
N VAL A 124 8.64 4.80 12.75
CA VAL A 124 9.83 4.03 13.13
C VAL A 124 10.96 4.35 12.16
N VAL A 125 12.12 4.77 12.68
CA VAL A 125 13.34 4.88 11.89
C VAL A 125 14.29 3.75 12.28
N GLY A 126 14.52 2.83 11.37
CA GLY A 126 15.44 1.70 11.55
C GLY A 126 16.80 1.98 10.94
N ARG A 127 17.90 1.48 11.53
CA ARG A 127 19.20 1.47 10.85
C ARG A 127 19.23 0.28 9.89
N PHE A 128 19.26 0.54 8.59
CA PHE A 128 19.38 -0.48 7.56
C PHE A 128 20.86 -0.69 7.22
N PRO A 129 21.29 -1.87 6.76
CA PRO A 129 22.64 -2.02 6.21
C PRO A 129 22.79 -1.13 4.97
N ASP A 130 23.93 -0.45 4.87
CA ASP A 130 24.31 0.31 3.69
C ASP A 130 24.59 -0.65 2.54
N ASP A 131 24.10 -0.32 1.34
CA ASP A 131 24.28 -1.14 0.13
C ASP A 131 25.47 -0.66 -0.69
N ASP A 132 26.10 -1.59 -1.39
CA ASP A 132 27.00 -1.24 -2.48
C ASP A 132 26.18 -0.72 -3.67
N ILE A 133 26.73 0.25 -4.41
CA ILE A 133 26.03 0.90 -5.53
C ILE A 133 25.55 -0.13 -6.57
N GLU A 134 26.34 -1.18 -6.80
CA GLU A 134 26.02 -2.26 -7.75
C GLU A 134 24.76 -3.04 -7.34
N GLU A 135 24.46 -3.14 -6.04
CA GLU A 135 23.30 -3.90 -5.54
C GLU A 135 21.97 -3.14 -5.75
N VAL A 136 22.04 -1.81 -5.88
CA VAL A 136 20.86 -0.94 -6.00
C VAL A 136 20.77 -0.21 -7.34
N ASP A 137 21.74 -0.38 -8.25
CA ASP A 137 21.80 0.40 -9.50
C ASP A 137 20.54 0.18 -10.36
N ASP A 138 20.09 -1.06 -10.53
CA ASP A 138 18.87 -1.35 -11.28
C ASP A 138 17.64 -0.64 -10.70
N TYR A 139 17.50 -0.61 -9.36
CA TYR A 139 16.42 0.13 -8.69
C TYR A 139 16.55 1.65 -8.93
N ARG A 140 17.77 2.19 -8.82
CA ARG A 140 18.06 3.62 -9.06
C ARG A 140 17.86 4.03 -10.52
N GLN A 141 17.98 3.09 -11.47
CA GLN A 141 17.58 3.27 -12.87
C GLN A 141 16.08 2.99 -13.13
N GLY A 142 15.31 2.59 -12.10
CA GLY A 142 13.88 2.30 -12.20
C GLY A 142 13.56 1.01 -12.95
N MET A 143 14.52 0.08 -13.02
CA MET A 143 14.40 -1.23 -13.67
C MET A 143 14.38 -2.39 -12.66
N GLY A 144 14.81 -2.14 -11.42
CA GLY A 144 14.91 -3.13 -10.35
C GLY A 144 13.85 -2.97 -9.26
N ILE A 145 13.86 -3.91 -8.32
CA ILE A 145 13.01 -3.90 -7.13
C ILE A 145 13.60 -3.01 -6.04
N ASP A 146 12.73 -2.47 -5.18
CA ASP A 146 13.17 -1.87 -3.91
C ASP A 146 13.55 -2.98 -2.92
N ILE A 147 14.85 -3.10 -2.63
CA ILE A 147 15.38 -4.12 -1.71
C ILE A 147 15.09 -3.83 -0.22
N LEU A 148 14.67 -2.61 0.11
CA LEU A 148 14.34 -2.18 1.48
C LEU A 148 12.88 -2.49 1.83
N ALA A 149 11.98 -2.36 0.85
CA ALA A 149 10.53 -2.43 1.00
C ALA A 149 10.04 -3.65 1.82
N GLY A 150 10.67 -4.82 1.63
CA GLY A 150 10.31 -6.02 2.37
C GLY A 150 10.50 -5.91 3.89
N VAL A 151 11.68 -5.44 4.35
CA VAL A 151 11.94 -5.31 5.80
C VAL A 151 11.19 -4.13 6.39
N GLU A 152 11.06 -3.05 5.63
CA GLU A 152 10.22 -1.92 5.94
C GLU A 152 8.79 -2.36 6.28
N ALA A 153 8.17 -3.19 5.41
CA ALA A 153 6.87 -3.79 5.66
C ALA A 153 6.87 -4.64 6.95
N VAL A 154 7.91 -5.45 7.20
CA VAL A 154 8.02 -6.25 8.44
C VAL A 154 7.99 -5.37 9.70
N ILE A 155 8.68 -4.23 9.69
CA ILE A 155 8.74 -3.31 10.84
C ILE A 155 7.37 -2.70 11.13
N SER A 156 6.73 -2.08 10.12
CA SER A 156 5.44 -1.42 10.34
C SER A 156 4.33 -2.43 10.61
N HIS A 157 4.32 -3.57 9.90
CA HIS A 157 3.37 -4.66 10.14
C HIS A 157 3.43 -5.14 11.59
N LEU A 158 4.63 -5.38 12.14
CA LEU A 158 4.79 -5.84 13.52
C LEU A 158 4.14 -4.87 14.51
N VAL A 159 4.34 -3.56 14.33
CA VAL A 159 3.76 -2.52 15.19
C VAL A 159 2.24 -2.45 15.02
N VAL A 160 1.75 -2.38 13.78
CA VAL A 160 0.30 -2.30 13.50
C VAL A 160 -0.43 -3.52 14.02
N LYS A 161 0.11 -4.73 13.79
CA LYS A 161 -0.49 -5.98 14.27
C LYS A 161 -0.58 -6.04 15.79
N THR A 162 0.43 -5.52 16.49
CA THR A 162 0.51 -5.59 17.95
C THR A 162 -0.34 -4.51 18.62
N PHE A 163 -0.19 -3.26 18.20
CA PHE A 163 -0.78 -2.09 18.86
C PHE A 163 -2.06 -1.58 18.21
N LYS A 164 -2.36 -1.99 16.97
CA LYS A 164 -3.57 -1.60 16.21
C LYS A 164 -3.72 -0.09 16.04
N ILE A 165 -2.60 0.61 15.94
CA ILE A 165 -2.52 2.04 15.61
C ILE A 165 -1.74 2.22 14.31
N PRO A 166 -1.96 3.32 13.57
CA PRO A 166 -1.17 3.64 12.39
C PRO A 166 0.33 3.63 12.66
N CYS A 167 1.06 2.96 11.78
CA CYS A 167 2.52 2.95 11.81
C CYS A 167 3.08 3.03 10.41
N ALA A 168 4.20 3.74 10.26
CA ALA A 168 5.03 3.70 9.06
C ALA A 168 6.51 3.74 9.44
N HIS A 169 7.34 3.38 8.48
CA HIS A 169 8.77 3.21 8.65
C HIS A 169 9.54 4.20 7.77
N ALA A 170 10.77 4.52 8.16
CA ALA A 170 11.78 5.12 7.29
C ALA A 170 13.11 4.41 7.52
N PRO A 171 13.91 4.17 6.48
CA PRO A 171 15.25 3.65 6.66
C PRO A 171 16.20 4.82 6.98
N ALA A 172 17.06 4.61 7.98
CA ALA A 172 18.27 5.39 8.15
C ALA A 172 19.41 4.67 7.40
N LEU A 173 19.93 5.35 6.39
CA LEU A 173 20.99 4.90 5.50
C LEU A 173 22.05 6.00 5.40
N SER A 174 23.28 5.59 5.13
CA SER A 174 24.31 6.52 4.68
C SER A 174 23.91 7.08 3.30
N PRO A 175 24.09 8.39 3.05
CA PRO A 175 23.75 8.94 1.74
C PRO A 175 24.66 8.36 0.66
N PHE A 176 24.08 8.02 -0.49
CA PHE A 176 24.85 7.61 -1.66
C PHE A 176 25.67 8.79 -2.21
N PRO A 177 26.79 8.52 -2.90
CA PRO A 177 27.43 9.55 -3.69
C PRO A 177 26.50 10.02 -4.81
N LEU A 178 26.65 11.28 -5.21
CA LEU A 178 25.91 11.89 -6.31
C LEU A 178 26.01 11.04 -7.57
N SER A 179 24.86 10.69 -8.15
CA SER A 179 24.77 10.05 -9.48
C SER A 179 24.33 11.06 -10.54
N LEU A 180 24.98 11.04 -11.70
CA LEU A 180 24.57 11.81 -12.87
C LEU A 180 23.50 11.08 -13.72
N SER A 181 23.37 9.76 -13.53
CA SER A 181 22.39 8.92 -14.22
C SER A 181 21.46 8.33 -13.17
N LEU A 182 20.34 9.00 -12.95
CA LEU A 182 19.32 8.58 -11.99
C LEU A 182 17.96 8.63 -12.65
N CYS A 183 17.14 7.61 -12.40
CA CYS A 183 15.77 7.61 -12.87
C CYS A 183 14.96 8.70 -12.16
N PRO A 184 14.13 9.48 -12.88
CA PRO A 184 13.23 10.44 -12.26
C PRO A 184 12.32 9.84 -11.18
N LYS A 185 12.01 8.53 -11.24
CA LYS A 185 11.20 7.83 -10.23
C LYS A 185 11.91 7.72 -8.87
N SER A 186 13.23 7.55 -8.88
CA SER A 186 14.06 7.40 -7.66
C SER A 186 14.64 8.75 -7.19
N ALA A 187 14.56 9.79 -8.03
CA ALA A 187 15.15 11.11 -7.75
C ALA A 187 14.67 11.75 -6.45
N ALA A 188 13.43 11.50 -6.04
CA ALA A 188 12.88 12.08 -4.82
C ALA A 188 13.63 11.62 -3.55
N GLU A 189 14.24 10.43 -3.59
CA GLU A 189 15.00 9.82 -2.49
C GLU A 189 16.37 10.50 -2.30
N GLU A 190 16.93 11.13 -3.34
CA GLU A 190 18.22 11.83 -3.30
C GLU A 190 18.10 13.31 -2.86
N LEU A 191 16.88 13.86 -2.80
CA LEU A 191 16.66 15.28 -2.50
C LEU A 191 16.85 15.63 -1.02
N GLY A 192 17.12 14.65 -0.16
CA GLY A 192 17.32 14.84 1.27
C GLY A 192 18.11 13.69 1.89
N TYR A 193 18.48 13.87 3.15
CA TYR A 193 19.27 12.87 3.88
C TYR A 193 18.42 11.78 4.54
N THR A 194 17.09 11.85 4.45
CA THR A 194 16.17 10.96 5.17
C THR A 194 14.88 10.77 4.38
N PHE A 195 14.21 9.64 4.59
CA PHE A 195 12.87 9.35 4.06
C PHE A 195 11.74 9.75 5.02
N LEU A 196 12.08 10.24 6.22
CA LEU A 196 11.13 10.54 7.29
C LEU A 196 10.05 11.60 6.96
N PRO A 197 10.24 12.60 6.08
CA PRO A 197 9.22 13.63 5.84
C PRO A 197 7.89 13.09 5.32
N CYS A 198 7.88 12.19 4.33
CA CYS A 198 6.64 11.60 3.83
C CYS A 198 5.94 10.75 4.88
N VAL A 199 6.70 10.07 5.74
CA VAL A 199 6.19 9.26 6.85
C VAL A 199 5.46 10.13 7.85
N LEU A 200 6.08 11.23 8.30
CA LEU A 200 5.46 12.15 9.25
C LEU A 200 4.22 12.82 8.65
N ALA A 201 4.29 13.24 7.39
CA ALA A 201 3.17 13.85 6.67
C ALA A 201 1.99 12.87 6.52
N GLY A 202 2.26 11.64 6.09
CA GLY A 202 1.23 10.60 5.95
C GLY A 202 0.60 10.22 7.28
N LEU A 203 1.42 9.98 8.32
CA LEU A 203 0.94 9.62 9.65
C LEU A 203 0.19 10.74 10.36
N SER A 204 0.43 12.01 10.00
CA SER A 204 -0.27 13.14 10.63
C SER A 204 -1.79 13.02 10.53
N ASN A 205 -2.31 12.43 9.43
CA ASN A 205 -3.74 12.27 9.16
C ASN A 205 -4.15 10.83 8.82
N ALA A 206 -3.26 9.84 9.07
CA ALA A 206 -3.58 8.44 8.85
C ALA A 206 -4.83 8.02 9.67
N PRO A 207 -5.79 7.29 9.08
CA PRO A 207 -7.00 6.90 9.79
C PRO A 207 -6.70 5.93 10.92
N GLN A 208 -7.46 6.01 12.00
CA GLN A 208 -7.39 5.04 13.10
C GLN A 208 -8.09 3.74 12.70
N TYR A 209 -7.68 2.63 13.32
CA TYR A 209 -8.20 1.30 13.00
C TYR A 209 -9.24 0.87 14.04
N LEU A 210 -10.46 0.60 13.60
CA LEU A 210 -11.53 0.09 14.47
C LEU A 210 -11.74 -1.39 14.21
N VAL A 211 -11.58 -2.22 15.24
CA VAL A 211 -11.78 -3.67 15.14
C VAL A 211 -13.24 -4.00 15.38
N LYS A 212 -13.86 -4.79 14.49
CA LYS A 212 -15.31 -5.13 14.39
C LYS A 212 -16.05 -5.54 15.68
N ASN A 213 -15.35 -5.77 16.78
CA ASN A 213 -15.94 -6.07 18.09
C ASN A 213 -16.15 -4.82 18.97
N SER A 214 -15.81 -3.61 18.51
CA SER A 214 -16.14 -2.37 19.22
C SER A 214 -17.62 -2.05 19.02
N GLU A 215 -18.41 -2.05 20.10
CA GLU A 215 -19.86 -1.79 20.13
C GLU A 215 -20.30 -0.42 19.55
N SER A 216 -19.34 0.43 19.18
CA SER A 216 -19.55 1.74 18.56
C SER A 216 -18.89 1.79 17.18
N MET A 217 -19.52 1.20 16.16
CA MET A 217 -19.25 1.66 14.79
C MET A 217 -19.85 3.06 14.66
N GLU A 218 -19.04 4.08 14.94
CA GLU A 218 -19.43 5.47 14.82
C GLU A 218 -19.81 5.81 13.37
N LYS A 219 -20.78 6.72 13.23
CA LYS A 219 -21.18 7.32 11.95
C LYS A 219 -20.01 8.17 11.45
N CYS A 220 -19.08 7.60 10.68
CA CYS A 220 -18.05 8.26 9.84
C CYS A 220 -16.94 7.30 9.38
N CYS A 221 -16.98 6.02 9.76
CA CYS A 221 -15.96 5.05 9.39
C CYS A 221 -16.14 4.55 7.96
N ILE A 222 -15.04 4.21 7.30
CA ILE A 222 -15.02 3.54 6.00
C ILE A 222 -14.91 2.04 6.25
N LEU A 223 -15.79 1.28 5.61
CA LEU A 223 -15.86 -0.16 5.62
C LEU A 223 -15.36 -0.77 4.32
N ALA A 224 -14.96 -2.04 4.37
CA ALA A 224 -14.63 -2.82 3.18
C ALA A 224 -15.77 -2.80 2.14
N SER A 225 -17.02 -2.78 2.62
CA SER A 225 -18.22 -2.71 1.79
C SER A 225 -18.40 -1.38 1.08
N ASP A 226 -17.70 -0.32 1.50
CA ASP A 226 -17.75 1.01 0.89
C ASP A 226 -16.72 1.14 -0.25
N VAL A 227 -15.95 0.09 -0.53
CA VAL A 227 -15.02 0.06 -1.67
C VAL A 227 -15.78 -0.34 -2.93
N ASP A 228 -15.89 0.59 -3.87
CA ASP A 228 -16.53 0.34 -5.16
C ASP A 228 -15.56 -0.24 -6.21
N SER A 229 -14.26 0.08 -6.12
CA SER A 229 -13.27 -0.36 -7.11
C SER A 229 -11.89 -0.54 -6.49
N VAL A 230 -11.12 -1.48 -7.06
CA VAL A 230 -9.74 -1.79 -6.67
C VAL A 230 -8.88 -1.81 -7.94
N ILE A 231 -7.72 -1.15 -7.94
CA ILE A 231 -6.75 -1.20 -9.05
C ILE A 231 -5.49 -1.89 -8.58
N LEU A 232 -4.98 -2.84 -9.37
CA LEU A 232 -3.75 -3.58 -9.10
C LEU A 232 -2.92 -3.75 -10.39
N PRO A 233 -1.61 -3.92 -10.29
CA PRO A 233 -0.82 -4.54 -11.37
C PRO A 233 -1.40 -5.90 -11.78
N LYS A 234 -1.32 -6.24 -13.07
CA LYS A 234 -1.90 -7.48 -13.61
C LYS A 234 -1.35 -8.76 -12.98
N ASP A 235 -0.10 -8.72 -12.52
CA ASP A 235 0.65 -9.84 -11.96
C ASP A 235 0.77 -9.82 -10.43
N ALA A 236 0.18 -8.82 -9.75
CA ALA A 236 0.23 -8.61 -8.30
C ALA A 236 -1.11 -8.88 -7.60
N CYS A 237 -1.89 -9.84 -8.08
CA CYS A 237 -3.24 -10.11 -7.56
C CYS A 237 -3.28 -11.09 -6.37
N GLY A 238 -2.12 -11.60 -5.94
CA GLY A 238 -1.99 -12.64 -4.91
C GLY A 238 -2.02 -12.15 -3.46
N GLY A 239 -1.94 -10.84 -3.23
CA GLY A 239 -1.94 -10.27 -1.88
C GLY A 239 -3.25 -10.52 -1.11
N ASP A 240 -3.16 -10.63 0.22
CA ASP A 240 -4.30 -10.94 1.10
C ASP A 240 -5.48 -9.99 0.86
N GLY A 241 -5.24 -8.68 0.78
CA GLY A 241 -6.29 -7.70 0.51
C GLY A 241 -6.95 -7.85 -0.86
N ALA A 242 -6.19 -8.16 -1.91
CA ALA A 242 -6.72 -8.40 -3.25
C ALA A 242 -7.62 -9.65 -3.26
N LEU A 243 -7.16 -10.74 -2.65
CA LEU A 243 -7.91 -11.98 -2.51
C LEU A 243 -9.17 -11.80 -1.65
N ALA A 244 -9.10 -11.01 -0.58
CA ALA A 244 -10.23 -10.71 0.27
C ALA A 244 -11.35 -9.98 -0.50
N PHE A 245 -11.01 -8.96 -1.29
CA PHE A 245 -11.97 -8.28 -2.15
C PHE A 245 -12.52 -9.19 -3.25
N ALA A 246 -11.67 -10.01 -3.87
CA ALA A 246 -12.08 -10.93 -4.93
C ALA A 246 -13.07 -12.00 -4.44
N ARG A 247 -12.96 -12.42 -3.18
CA ARG A 247 -13.80 -13.46 -2.54
C ARG A 247 -14.98 -12.91 -1.74
N SER A 248 -15.18 -11.59 -1.70
CA SER A 248 -16.29 -10.96 -0.96
C SER A 248 -17.66 -11.39 -1.52
N GLY A 249 -18.50 -11.98 -0.66
CA GLY A 249 -19.78 -12.58 -1.07
C GLY A 249 -21.00 -11.65 -1.09
N LYS A 250 -20.92 -10.42 -0.55
CA LYS A 250 -22.05 -9.48 -0.50
C LYS A 250 -21.99 -8.41 -1.59
N THR A 251 -20.87 -7.72 -1.67
CA THR A 251 -20.58 -6.70 -2.67
C THR A 251 -19.13 -6.89 -3.08
N LYS A 252 -18.92 -7.22 -4.36
CA LYS A 252 -17.58 -7.37 -4.94
C LYS A 252 -17.24 -6.04 -5.63
N PRO A 253 -16.14 -5.35 -5.24
CA PRO A 253 -15.71 -4.16 -5.97
C PRO A 253 -15.35 -4.52 -7.42
N LEU A 254 -15.42 -3.55 -8.31
CA LEU A 254 -14.82 -3.67 -9.63
C LEU A 254 -13.29 -3.77 -9.49
N ILE A 255 -12.74 -4.94 -9.78
CA ILE A 255 -11.28 -5.14 -9.78
C ILE A 255 -10.75 -4.83 -11.17
N ILE A 256 -9.84 -3.86 -11.25
CA ILE A 256 -9.20 -3.38 -12.47
C ILE A 256 -7.72 -3.79 -12.41
N THR A 257 -7.25 -4.47 -13.45
CA THR A 257 -5.84 -4.88 -13.57
C THR A 257 -5.14 -4.10 -14.66
N VAL A 258 -3.96 -3.56 -14.36
CA VAL A 258 -3.19 -2.71 -15.29
C VAL A 258 -2.04 -3.50 -15.87
N GLU A 259 -1.97 -3.60 -17.20
CA GLU A 259 -0.97 -4.39 -17.92
C GLU A 259 0.40 -3.71 -18.00
N GLU A 260 0.46 -2.39 -18.18
CA GLU A 260 1.72 -1.63 -18.31
C GLU A 260 2.57 -1.61 -17.02
N ASN A 261 1.97 -1.84 -15.84
CA ASN A 261 2.71 -1.89 -14.59
C ASN A 261 3.11 -3.33 -14.27
N GLU A 262 4.25 -3.75 -14.80
CA GLU A 262 4.82 -5.09 -14.55
C GLU A 262 5.53 -5.13 -13.20
N THR A 263 5.48 -6.29 -12.54
CA THR A 263 6.18 -6.56 -11.29
C THR A 263 6.98 -7.86 -11.38
N VAL A 264 7.79 -8.16 -10.37
CA VAL A 264 8.47 -9.46 -10.26
C VAL A 264 7.53 -10.61 -9.87
N LEU A 265 6.28 -10.29 -9.54
CA LEU A 265 5.27 -11.26 -9.15
C LEU A 265 4.68 -11.97 -10.37
N ASN A 266 3.87 -13.00 -10.12
CA ASN A 266 3.27 -13.79 -11.19
C ASN A 266 1.87 -14.28 -10.82
N ASP A 267 1.22 -13.56 -9.90
CA ASP A 267 -0.10 -13.86 -9.37
C ASP A 267 -1.13 -13.16 -10.24
N THR A 268 -1.54 -13.81 -11.32
CA THR A 268 -2.53 -13.26 -12.26
C THR A 268 -3.96 -13.67 -11.88
N PRO A 269 -4.99 -12.89 -12.25
CA PRO A 269 -6.39 -13.24 -12.03
C PRO A 269 -6.78 -14.63 -12.56
N ASP A 270 -6.25 -15.01 -13.72
CA ASP A 270 -6.50 -16.32 -14.35
C ASP A 270 -5.98 -17.48 -13.50
N LYS A 271 -4.80 -17.33 -12.89
CA LYS A 271 -4.24 -18.36 -11.99
C LYS A 271 -5.00 -18.46 -10.68
N LEU A 272 -5.49 -17.33 -10.19
CA LEU A 272 -6.20 -17.23 -8.92
C LEU A 272 -7.71 -17.52 -9.04
N GLY A 273 -8.24 -17.59 -10.26
CA GLY A 273 -9.61 -18.00 -10.55
C GLY A 273 -10.66 -16.93 -10.26
N PHE A 274 -10.36 -15.65 -10.51
CA PHE A 274 -11.36 -14.58 -10.38
C PHE A 274 -11.33 -13.57 -11.54
N GLU A 275 -12.50 -13.03 -11.88
CA GLU A 275 -12.65 -12.06 -12.96
C GLU A 275 -12.21 -10.65 -12.54
N THR A 276 -11.55 -9.97 -13.48
CA THR A 276 -11.11 -8.58 -13.41
C THR A 276 -11.33 -7.87 -14.75
N LEU A 277 -11.46 -6.55 -14.73
CA LEU A 277 -11.43 -5.73 -15.94
C LEU A 277 -9.98 -5.30 -16.23
N GLN A 278 -9.35 -5.97 -17.19
CA GLN A 278 -8.00 -5.62 -17.63
C GLN A 278 -8.00 -4.34 -18.46
N VAL A 279 -7.04 -3.46 -18.18
CA VAL A 279 -6.73 -2.24 -18.94
C VAL A 279 -5.24 -2.21 -19.28
N SER A 280 -4.90 -1.52 -20.36
CA SER A 280 -3.51 -1.39 -20.82
C SER A 280 -2.69 -0.50 -19.91
N ASN A 281 -3.22 0.61 -19.41
CA ASN A 281 -2.47 1.58 -18.59
C ASN A 281 -3.35 2.31 -17.56
N TYR A 282 -2.73 3.12 -16.70
CA TYR A 282 -3.44 3.87 -15.66
C TYR A 282 -4.37 4.96 -16.18
N TRP A 283 -4.14 5.51 -17.38
CA TRP A 283 -5.06 6.50 -17.97
C TRP A 283 -6.40 5.86 -18.31
N GLU A 284 -6.34 4.65 -18.86
CA GLU A 284 -7.51 3.84 -19.12
C GLU A 284 -8.20 3.40 -17.83
N ALA A 285 -7.43 3.02 -16.80
CA ALA A 285 -7.97 2.72 -15.47
C ALA A 285 -8.78 3.89 -14.89
N ILE A 286 -8.30 5.12 -15.03
CA ILE A 286 -9.02 6.34 -14.62
C ILE A 286 -10.32 6.49 -15.40
N GLY A 287 -10.31 6.26 -16.72
CA GLY A 287 -11.51 6.29 -17.54
C GLY A 287 -12.55 5.25 -17.11
N VAL A 288 -12.11 4.05 -16.77
CA VAL A 288 -12.96 2.98 -16.20
C VAL A 288 -13.57 3.41 -14.88
N ILE A 289 -12.77 3.96 -13.95
CA ILE A 289 -13.26 4.47 -12.67
C ILE A 289 -14.30 5.58 -12.88
N ALA A 290 -14.05 6.51 -13.81
CA ALA A 290 -14.97 7.59 -14.11
C ALA A 290 -16.33 7.06 -14.62
N ALA A 291 -16.31 6.07 -15.52
CA ALA A 291 -17.53 5.42 -16.01
C ALA A 291 -18.25 4.66 -14.89
N HIS A 292 -17.52 3.87 -14.10
CA HIS A 292 -18.07 3.09 -12.99
C HIS A 292 -18.73 4.00 -11.95
N LYS A 293 -18.07 5.09 -11.56
CA LYS A 293 -18.61 6.11 -10.65
C LYS A 293 -19.88 6.78 -11.19
N ALA A 294 -20.02 6.91 -12.50
CA ALA A 294 -21.21 7.46 -13.16
C ALA A 294 -22.35 6.43 -13.33
N GLY A 295 -22.16 5.17 -12.92
CA GLY A 295 -23.11 4.09 -13.14
C GLY A 295 -23.18 3.62 -14.61
N ILE A 296 -22.13 3.90 -15.39
CA ILE A 296 -22.02 3.53 -16.81
C ILE A 296 -21.17 2.26 -16.91
N ASP A 297 -21.63 1.27 -17.67
CA ASP A 297 -20.81 0.11 -18.03
C ASP A 297 -19.59 0.57 -18.87
N PRO A 298 -18.35 0.42 -18.39
CA PRO A 298 -17.16 0.83 -19.13
C PRO A 298 -17.01 0.13 -20.49
N LEU A 299 -17.56 -1.08 -20.64
CA LEU A 299 -17.54 -1.80 -21.93
C LEU A 299 -18.40 -1.11 -22.99
N SER A 300 -19.40 -0.32 -22.59
CA SER A 300 -20.24 0.46 -23.52
C SER A 300 -19.50 1.55 -24.27
N LEU A 301 -18.37 1.99 -23.73
CA LEU A 301 -17.50 3.00 -24.34
C LEU A 301 -16.52 2.39 -25.35
N ARG A 302 -16.54 1.06 -25.54
CA ARG A 302 -15.71 0.38 -26.54
C ARG A 302 -16.47 0.19 -27.83
N ARG A 303 -15.78 0.46 -28.94
CA ARG A 303 -16.32 0.36 -30.30
C ARG A 303 -17.07 -0.94 -30.58
N ASP A 304 -16.52 -2.08 -30.15
CA ASP A 304 -16.99 -3.41 -30.56
C ASP A 304 -17.36 -4.32 -29.36
N LYS A 305 -17.74 -3.76 -28.21
CA LYS A 305 -18.10 -4.56 -27.00
C LYS A 305 -19.57 -4.51 -26.62
N ILE A 306 -20.39 -3.74 -27.35
CA ILE A 306 -21.84 -3.76 -27.18
C ILE A 306 -22.48 -4.55 -28.32
N HIS A 307 -23.25 -5.55 -27.95
CA HIS A 307 -24.03 -6.36 -28.87
C HIS A 307 -25.51 -6.07 -28.72
N ASN A 308 -26.28 -6.37 -29.77
CA ASN A 308 -27.73 -6.29 -29.71
C ASN A 308 -28.27 -7.18 -28.57
N ILE A 309 -29.26 -6.66 -27.83
CA ILE A 309 -29.94 -7.40 -26.77
C ILE A 309 -30.52 -8.69 -27.36
N ARG A 310 -30.24 -9.83 -26.73
CA ARG A 310 -30.76 -11.14 -27.18
C ARG A 310 -32.21 -11.31 -26.72
N CYS A 311 -33.11 -11.64 -27.63
CA CYS A 311 -34.45 -12.09 -27.28
C CYS A 311 -34.41 -13.56 -26.87
N THR A 312 -34.61 -13.86 -25.59
CA THR A 312 -34.83 -15.23 -25.09
C THR A 312 -36.29 -15.63 -25.30
N SER A 313 -36.83 -15.51 -26.51
CA SER A 313 -38.11 -16.13 -26.83
C SER A 313 -37.87 -17.61 -27.14
N SER A 314 -38.20 -18.50 -26.21
CA SER A 314 -38.40 -19.93 -26.46
C SER A 314 -39.75 -20.20 -27.17
N VAL A 315 -40.28 -19.21 -27.88
CA VAL A 315 -41.49 -19.34 -28.67
C VAL A 315 -41.04 -19.28 -30.12
N PRO A 316 -41.35 -20.30 -30.94
CA PRO A 316 -41.06 -20.23 -32.36
C PRO A 316 -41.81 -19.02 -32.91
N ILE A 317 -41.07 -18.04 -33.43
CA ILE A 317 -41.65 -17.04 -34.31
C ILE A 317 -42.03 -17.81 -35.57
N ASN A 318 -43.32 -18.14 -35.66
CA ASN A 318 -44.02 -18.97 -36.64
C ASN A 318 -44.05 -20.47 -36.29
N GLY A 319 -45.25 -20.95 -35.92
CA GLY A 319 -45.55 -22.33 -35.60
C GLY A 319 -45.46 -23.30 -36.78
N TYR A 320 -44.25 -23.58 -37.25
CA TYR A 320 -43.96 -24.75 -38.08
C TYR A 320 -42.74 -25.47 -37.51
N SER A 321 -42.99 -26.67 -36.98
CA SER A 321 -41.96 -27.65 -36.68
C SER A 321 -41.28 -28.08 -37.97
N ILE A 322 -40.04 -27.66 -38.19
CA ILE A 322 -39.20 -28.26 -39.23
C ILE A 322 -38.68 -29.58 -38.66
N SER A 323 -39.20 -30.68 -39.18
CA SER A 323 -38.65 -32.02 -38.99
C SER A 323 -37.19 -32.04 -39.43
N ARG A 324 -36.27 -32.37 -38.51
CA ARG A 324 -34.88 -32.66 -38.84
C ARG A 324 -34.82 -33.91 -39.73
N GLU A 325 -34.61 -33.73 -41.02
CA GLU A 325 -34.01 -34.78 -41.84
C GLU A 325 -32.51 -34.85 -41.50
N ARG A 326 -32.09 -36.05 -41.10
CA ARG A 326 -30.67 -36.43 -41.06
C ARG A 326 -30.21 -36.59 -42.50
N THR A 327 -29.18 -35.83 -42.90
CA THR A 327 -28.38 -36.18 -44.06
C THR A 327 -26.94 -36.40 -43.63
N VAL A 328 -26.50 -37.62 -43.90
CA VAL A 328 -25.16 -38.16 -43.75
C VAL A 328 -24.27 -37.57 -44.83
N SER A 329 -23.10 -37.06 -44.46
CA SER A 329 -21.80 -37.05 -45.19
C SER A 329 -20.81 -36.22 -44.39
#